data_AF-A0A835DSN9-F1
#
_entry.id   AF-A0A835DSN9-F1
#
_cell.length_a   1.000
_cell.length_b   1.000
_cell.length_c   1.000
_cell.angle_alpha   90.00
_cell.angle_beta   90.00
_cell.angle_gamma   90.00
#
_symmetry.space_group_name_H-M   'P 1'
#
loop_
_entity.id
_entity.type
_entity.pdbx_description
1 polymer ?
#
loop_
_entity_poly.entity_id
_entity_poly.type
_entity_poly.pdbx_seq_one_letter_code
_entity_poly.pdbx_strand_id
1 'polypeptide(L)'
;MMAILRRLPTDGTFCQEAPLVCLVGRKHVYSFDLSAATDRWPLTLLMALLSLGPTLAASVVQSALGFNTFTVSRPFVRRSTDVCFTAGQPLGYYASWPLFTLSHHWVVWMTMLSNEGKGQGFFRSNSRRVS
;
A
#
# COMPACT_ATOMS: atom_id res chain seq x y z
N MET A 1 -8.49 -0.47 8.05
CA MET A 1 -7.66 -0.79 6.87
C MET A 1 -8.23 -1.95 6.05
N MET A 2 -8.40 -3.15 6.61
CA MET A 2 -8.91 -4.34 5.88
C MET A 2 -10.29 -4.14 5.20
N ALA A 3 -11.20 -3.41 5.85
CA ALA A 3 -12.50 -3.07 5.27
C ALA A 3 -12.41 -2.17 4.03
N ILE A 4 -11.33 -1.38 3.89
CA ILE A 4 -11.07 -0.52 2.72
C ILE A 4 -10.62 -1.39 1.56
N LEU A 5 -9.69 -2.33 1.80
CA LEU A 5 -9.21 -3.26 0.77
C LEU A 5 -10.35 -4.09 0.17
N ARG A 6 -11.33 -4.50 0.98
CA ARG A 6 -12.52 -5.23 0.50
C ARG A 6 -13.36 -4.43 -0.50
N ARG A 7 -13.26 -3.09 -0.52
CA ARG A 7 -13.97 -2.23 -1.49
C ARG A 7 -13.24 -2.12 -2.81
N LEU A 8 -11.98 -2.57 -2.91
CA LEU A 8 -11.21 -2.53 -4.13
C LEU A 8 -11.49 -3.81 -4.94
N PRO A 9 -12.13 -3.72 -6.12
CA PRO A 9 -12.45 -4.90 -6.94
C PRO A 9 -11.20 -5.54 -7.57
N THR A 10 -10.09 -4.81 -7.63
CA THR A 10 -8.78 -5.28 -8.11
C THR A 10 -7.97 -6.01 -7.06
N ASP A 11 -8.42 -6.01 -5.82
CA ASP A 11 -7.68 -6.58 -4.69
C ASP A 11 -8.06 -8.05 -4.48
N GLY A 12 -7.08 -8.94 -4.61
CA GLY A 12 -7.27 -10.39 -4.48
C GLY A 12 -7.27 -10.92 -3.05
N THR A 13 -7.13 -10.05 -2.04
CA THR A 13 -6.90 -10.43 -0.64
C THR A 13 -7.99 -11.33 -0.07
N PHE A 14 -9.26 -11.00 -0.33
CA PHE A 14 -10.41 -11.73 0.20
C PHE A 14 -11.00 -12.72 -0.81
N CYS A 15 -10.72 -12.53 -2.10
CA CYS A 15 -11.17 -13.39 -3.18
C CYS A 15 -10.12 -13.34 -4.30
N GLN A 16 -9.32 -14.39 -4.42
CA GLN A 16 -8.19 -14.44 -5.36
C GLN A 16 -8.66 -14.43 -6.83
N GLU A 17 -9.87 -14.91 -7.10
CA GLU A 17 -10.43 -14.99 -8.45
C GLU A 17 -11.06 -13.66 -8.92
N ALA A 18 -11.51 -12.81 -7.99
CA ALA A 18 -12.22 -11.57 -8.35
C ALA A 18 -11.40 -10.63 -9.27
N PRO A 19 -10.09 -10.39 -9.03
CA PRO A 19 -9.28 -9.60 -9.95
C PRO A 19 -9.09 -10.27 -11.31
N LEU A 20 -9.01 -11.61 -11.36
CA LEU A 20 -8.84 -12.36 -12.62
C LEU A 20 -10.05 -12.21 -13.53
N VAL A 21 -11.26 -12.23 -12.95
CA VAL A 21 -12.51 -11.98 -13.69
C VAL A 21 -12.48 -10.59 -14.34
N CYS A 22 -11.94 -9.57 -13.67
CA CYS A 22 -11.80 -8.22 -14.23
C CYS A 22 -10.79 -8.13 -15.39
N LEU A 23 -9.91 -9.12 -15.56
CA LEU A 23 -8.91 -9.18 -16.62
C LEU A 23 -9.38 -9.94 -17.87
N VAL A 24 -10.51 -10.64 -17.81
CA VAL A 24 -11.07 -11.37 -18.96
C VAL A 24 -11.34 -10.40 -20.11
N GLY A 25 -10.82 -10.72 -21.30
CA GLY A 25 -10.97 -9.90 -22.51
C GLY A 25 -10.03 -8.69 -22.62
N ARG A 26 -9.11 -8.49 -21.66
CA ARG A 26 -8.07 -7.45 -21.77
C ARG A 26 -6.94 -7.91 -22.70
N LYS A 27 -6.54 -7.04 -23.62
CA LYS A 27 -5.48 -7.32 -24.61
C LYS A 27 -4.07 -7.29 -24.03
N HIS A 28 -3.85 -6.47 -23.01
CA HIS A 28 -2.57 -6.31 -22.35
C HIS A 28 -2.76 -6.47 -20.85
N VAL A 29 -2.03 -7.42 -20.27
CA VAL A 29 -2.01 -7.70 -18.84
C VAL A 29 -0.54 -7.69 -18.41
N TYR A 30 -0.24 -6.92 -17.36
CA TYR A 30 1.11 -6.78 -16.84
C TYR A 30 1.12 -7.24 -15.38
N SER A 31 2.16 -7.98 -15.01
CA SER A 31 2.43 -8.36 -13.62
C SER A 31 3.71 -7.69 -13.18
N PHE A 32 3.62 -6.88 -12.12
CA PHE A 32 4.76 -6.17 -11.56
C PHE A 32 5.17 -6.84 -10.26
N ASP A 33 6.30 -7.54 -10.27
CA ASP A 33 6.93 -8.03 -9.05
C ASP A 33 7.99 -7.05 -8.58
N LEU A 34 7.96 -6.70 -7.30
CA LEU A 34 8.80 -5.65 -6.73
C LEU A 34 9.88 -6.30 -5.86
N SER A 35 11.15 -6.13 -6.26
CA SER A 35 12.28 -6.59 -5.45
C SER A 35 12.37 -5.83 -4.13
N ALA A 36 12.45 -6.55 -3.00
CA ALA A 36 12.55 -5.98 -1.66
C ALA A 36 11.45 -4.94 -1.35
N ALA A 37 10.22 -5.24 -1.78
CA ALA A 37 9.12 -4.28 -1.76
C ALA A 37 8.86 -3.70 -0.37
N THR A 38 8.87 -4.53 0.67
CA THR A 38 8.63 -4.10 2.06
C THR A 38 9.80 -3.32 2.66
N ASP A 39 11.03 -3.63 2.26
CA ASP A 39 12.25 -3.04 2.83
C ASP A 39 12.57 -1.67 2.24
N ARG A 40 12.11 -1.40 1.02
CA ARG A 40 12.39 -0.17 0.27
C ARG A 40 11.17 0.67 -0.04
N TRP A 41 9.99 0.27 0.43
CA TRP A 41 8.78 1.03 0.15
C TRP A 41 8.88 2.47 0.70
N PRO A 42 8.43 3.49 -0.04
CA PRO A 42 8.50 4.87 0.43
C PRO A 42 7.64 5.08 1.68
N LEU A 43 8.28 5.37 2.81
CA LEU A 43 7.61 5.63 4.07
C LEU A 43 6.66 6.85 3.99
N THR A 44 7.03 7.84 3.19
CA THR A 44 6.22 9.04 2.92
C THR A 44 4.87 8.73 2.31
N LEU A 45 4.80 7.74 1.41
CA LEU A 45 3.55 7.31 0.80
C LEU A 45 2.62 6.64 1.83
N LEU A 46 3.20 5.85 2.72
CA LEU A 46 2.47 5.18 3.80
C LEU A 46 1.89 6.20 4.78
N MET A 47 2.69 7.19 5.18
CA MET A 47 2.24 8.29 6.04
C MET A 47 1.13 9.12 5.37
N ALA A 48 1.25 9.40 4.07
CA ALA A 48 0.23 10.13 3.32
C ALA A 48 -1.10 9.37 3.22
N LEU A 49 -1.09 8.04 3.12
CA LEU A 49 -2.33 7.25 3.10
C LEU A 49 -2.94 7.09 4.48
N LEU A 50 -2.13 7.11 5.53
CA LEU A 50 -2.61 7.11 6.91
C LEU A 50 -3.29 8.41 7.29
N SER A 51 -2.80 9.54 6.80
CA SER A 51 -3.43 10.85 7.06
C SER A 51 -4.83 10.99 6.43
N LEU A 52 -5.19 10.12 5.47
CA LEU A 52 -6.55 10.03 4.92
C LEU A 52 -7.52 9.26 5.84
N GLY A 53 -7.01 8.58 6.87
CA GLY A 53 -7.81 7.87 7.87
C GLY A 53 -8.32 8.79 8.99
N PRO A 54 -9.09 8.25 9.96
CA PRO A 54 -9.48 8.99 11.14
C PRO A 54 -8.24 9.58 11.84
N THR A 55 -8.29 10.86 12.21
CA THR A 55 -7.14 11.64 12.72
C THR A 55 -6.40 10.97 13.88
N LEU A 56 -7.10 10.26 14.76
CA LEU A 56 -6.51 9.52 15.87
C LEU A 56 -5.73 8.27 15.41
N ALA A 57 -6.25 7.53 14.44
CA ALA A 57 -5.57 6.36 13.90
C ALA A 57 -4.38 6.80 13.03
N ALA A 58 -4.55 7.88 12.27
CA ALA A 58 -3.50 8.52 11.51
C ALA A 58 -2.35 8.95 12.41
N SER A 59 -2.62 9.67 13.51
CA SER A 59 -1.58 10.18 14.40
C SER A 59 -0.83 9.08 15.15
N VAL A 60 -1.52 8.06 15.69
CA VAL A 60 -0.88 6.94 16.39
C VAL A 60 0.02 6.14 15.45
N VAL A 61 -0.44 5.85 14.23
CA VAL A 61 0.34 5.08 13.27
C VAL A 61 1.43 5.94 12.63
N GLN A 62 1.20 7.23 12.40
CA GLN A 62 2.22 8.17 11.93
C GLN A 62 3.28 8.41 13.01
N SER A 63 2.93 8.39 14.29
CA SER A 63 3.92 8.40 15.37
C SER A 63 4.72 7.11 15.40
N ALA A 64 4.05 5.97 15.28
CA ALA A 64 4.70 4.66 15.21
C ALA A 64 5.58 4.49 13.96
N LEU A 65 5.20 5.04 12.81
CA LEU A 65 5.95 4.91 11.55
C LEU A 65 6.97 6.03 11.32
N GLY A 66 6.65 7.26 11.72
CA GLY A 66 7.43 8.47 11.48
C GLY A 66 8.45 8.79 12.57
N PHE A 67 8.25 8.31 13.80
CA PHE A 67 9.21 8.42 14.91
C PHE A 67 9.68 7.04 15.37
N ASN A 68 9.99 6.17 14.39
CA ASN A 68 10.54 4.82 14.53
C ASN A 68 11.97 4.79 15.13
N THR A 69 12.27 5.63 16.11
CA THR A 69 13.59 5.65 16.76
C THR A 69 13.62 4.56 17.83
N PHE A 70 14.43 3.53 17.59
CA PHE A 70 14.65 2.44 18.53
C PHE A 70 16.04 2.57 19.14
N THR A 71 16.09 2.65 20.46
CA THR A 71 17.36 2.52 21.18
C THR A 71 17.74 1.06 21.22
N VAL A 72 18.77 0.68 20.45
CA VAL A 72 19.30 -0.67 20.46
C VAL A 72 20.47 -0.69 21.44
N SER A 73 20.43 -1.62 22.39
CA SER A 73 21.48 -1.82 23.40
C SER A 73 21.98 -3.27 23.37
N ARG A 74 22.84 -3.65 24.33
CA ARG A 74 23.33 -5.04 24.44
C ARG A 74 22.15 -6.02 24.58
N PRO A 75 22.22 -7.23 24.00
CA PRO A 75 23.39 -7.89 23.40
C PRO A 75 23.65 -7.57 21.91
N PHE A 76 22.76 -6.84 21.25
CA PHE A 76 22.82 -6.64 19.79
C PHE A 76 23.90 -5.66 19.34
N VAL A 77 24.24 -4.66 20.17
CA VAL A 77 25.29 -3.66 19.88
C VAL A 77 26.19 -3.42 21.10
N ARG A 78 27.47 -3.10 20.87
CA ARG A 78 28.46 -2.85 21.94
C ARG A 78 28.21 -1.56 22.72
N ARG A 79 27.65 -0.54 22.06
CA ARG A 79 27.26 0.77 22.60
C ARG A 79 25.81 1.03 22.23
N SER A 80 25.06 1.68 23.12
CA SER A 80 23.67 2.04 22.84
C SER A 80 23.62 3.00 21.65
N THR A 81 22.85 2.66 20.62
CA THR A 81 22.68 3.49 19.43
C THR A 81 21.20 3.58 19.09
N ASP A 82 20.75 4.79 18.78
CA ASP A 82 19.42 5.03 18.28
C ASP A 82 19.38 4.77 16.77
N VAL A 83 18.50 3.87 16.34
CA VAL A 83 18.32 3.48 14.95
C VAL A 83 16.92 3.85 14.52
N CYS A 84 16.76 4.41 13.33
CA CYS A 84 15.46 4.73 12.75
C CYS A 84 15.33 4.12 11.35
N PHE A 85 14.13 3.64 11.01
CA PHE A 85 13.81 3.21 9.65
C PHE A 85 13.69 4.43 8.75
N THR A 86 14.66 4.61 7.84
CA THR A 86 14.63 5.66 6.82
C THR A 86 13.85 5.25 5.58
N ALA A 87 13.69 3.95 5.34
CA ALA A 87 12.93 3.36 4.25
C ALA A 87 12.31 2.03 4.69
N GLY A 88 11.25 1.61 4.01
CA GLY A 88 10.54 0.37 4.28
C GLY A 88 9.57 0.46 5.45
N GLN A 89 8.90 -0.65 5.73
CA GLN A 89 7.98 -0.79 6.84
C GLN A 89 8.61 -1.56 8.00
N PRO A 90 8.40 -1.15 9.27
CA PRO A 90 8.66 -2.02 10.40
C PRO A 90 7.73 -3.24 10.31
N LEU A 91 8.31 -4.38 9.94
CA LEU A 91 7.64 -5.66 9.89
C LEU A 91 7.18 -6.04 11.31
N GLY A 92 5.87 -6.26 11.48
CA GLY A 92 5.28 -6.61 12.79
C GLY A 92 4.12 -5.71 13.23
N TYR A 93 3.88 -4.58 12.57
CA TYR A 93 2.67 -3.79 12.84
C TYR A 93 1.44 -4.45 12.20
N TYR A 94 0.34 -4.64 12.94
CA TYR A 94 -0.87 -5.30 12.41
C TYR A 94 -1.44 -4.59 11.16
N ALA A 95 -1.20 -3.28 11.03
CA ALA A 95 -1.61 -2.51 9.85
C ALA A 95 -0.53 -2.36 8.76
N SER A 96 0.68 -2.92 8.91
CA SER A 96 1.76 -2.76 7.91
C SER A 96 1.34 -3.34 6.56
N TRP A 97 0.88 -4.59 6.56
CA TRP A 97 0.44 -5.30 5.36
C TRP A 97 -0.71 -4.60 4.64
N PRO A 98 -1.86 -4.26 5.28
CA PRO A 98 -2.96 -3.65 4.54
C PRO A 98 -2.65 -2.22 4.08
N LEU A 99 -1.75 -1.52 4.76
CA LEU A 99 -1.28 -0.21 4.32
C LEU A 99 -0.35 -0.33 3.11
N PHE A 100 0.54 -1.33 3.10
CA PHE A 100 1.37 -1.66 1.94
C PHE A 100 0.49 -1.99 0.74
N THR A 101 -0.45 -2.92 0.88
CA THR A 101 -1.39 -3.32 -0.19
C THR A 101 -2.16 -2.11 -0.72
N LEU A 102 -2.71 -1.27 0.16
CA LEU A 102 -3.43 -0.05 -0.25
C LEU A 102 -2.52 0.92 -1.02
N SER A 103 -1.30 1.12 -0.53
CA SER A 103 -0.33 2.01 -1.17
C SER A 103 0.17 1.51 -2.52
N HIS A 104 0.28 0.20 -2.68
CA HIS A 104 0.61 -0.43 -3.94
C HIS A 104 -0.51 -0.21 -4.98
N HIS A 105 -1.78 -0.44 -4.60
CA HIS A 105 -2.94 -0.11 -5.45
C HIS A 105 -2.94 1.37 -5.85
N TRP A 106 -2.63 2.27 -4.91
CA TRP A 106 -2.54 3.70 -5.20
C TRP A 106 -1.46 4.03 -6.23
N VAL A 107 -0.25 3.46 -6.10
CA VAL A 107 0.85 3.68 -7.06
C VAL A 107 0.47 3.15 -8.45
N VAL A 108 -0.07 1.94 -8.54
CA VAL A 108 -0.53 1.37 -9.82
C VAL A 108 -1.58 2.27 -10.46
N TRP A 109 -2.56 2.75 -9.68
CA TRP A 109 -3.57 3.69 -10.15
C TRP A 109 -2.96 5.01 -10.65
N MET A 110 -2.01 5.59 -9.91
CA MET A 110 -1.35 6.84 -10.31
C MET A 110 -0.50 6.68 -11.58
N THR A 111 0.20 5.55 -11.74
CA THR A 111 0.94 5.24 -12.98
C THR A 111 0.00 5.05 -14.16
N MET A 112 -1.19 4.50 -13.92
CA MET A 112 -2.21 4.37 -14.93
C MET A 112 -2.78 5.74 -15.32
N LEU A 113 -3.22 6.55 -14.37
CA LEU A 113 -3.76 7.89 -14.63
C LEU A 113 -2.77 8.80 -15.36
N SER A 114 -1.49 8.78 -14.98
CA SER A 114 -0.46 9.56 -15.67
C SER A 114 -0.26 9.09 -17.11
N ASN A 115 -0.58 7.82 -17.41
CA ASN A 115 -0.58 7.26 -18.75
C ASN A 115 -1.91 7.47 -19.49
N GLU A 116 -3.04 7.71 -18.80
CA GLU A 116 -4.34 8.00 -19.42
C GLU A 116 -4.36 9.35 -20.14
N GLY A 117 -3.50 10.32 -19.74
CA GLY A 117 -3.20 11.51 -20.54
C GLY A 117 -2.60 11.20 -21.93
N LYS A 118 -2.21 9.94 -22.17
CA LYS A 118 -1.74 9.38 -23.45
C LYS A 118 -2.68 8.29 -24.02
N GLY A 119 -3.90 8.14 -23.49
CA GLY A 119 -5.04 7.58 -24.23
C GLY A 119 -5.46 6.12 -23.99
N GLN A 120 -5.50 5.60 -22.76
CA GLN A 120 -6.19 4.31 -22.50
C GLN A 120 -6.96 4.28 -21.18
N GLY A 121 -8.26 4.61 -21.25
CA GLY A 121 -9.20 4.52 -20.14
C GLY A 121 -9.48 3.08 -19.71
N PHE A 122 -8.88 2.62 -18.60
CA PHE A 122 -8.99 1.23 -18.14
C PHE A 122 -10.00 1.05 -16.99
N PHE A 123 -10.35 2.12 -16.25
CA PHE A 123 -11.33 2.10 -15.16
C PHE A 123 -12.44 3.14 -15.33
N ARG A 124 -13.31 2.96 -16.32
CA ARG A 124 -14.65 3.54 -16.26
C ARG A 124 -15.60 2.50 -15.68
N SER A 125 -15.88 2.62 -14.38
CA SER A 125 -16.90 1.86 -13.66
C SER A 125 -18.21 1.89 -14.45
N ASN A 126 -18.65 0.72 -14.91
CA ASN A 126 -19.95 0.55 -15.56
C ASN A 126 -21.03 0.52 -14.47
N SER A 127 -21.31 1.68 -13.87
CA SER A 127 -22.55 1.91 -13.13
C SER A 127 -23.68 2.10 -14.13
N ARG A 128 -24.05 1.02 -14.84
CA ARG A 128 -25.33 0.91 -15.53
C ARG A 128 -26.16 -0.13 -14.81
N ARG A 129 -26.94 0.38 -13.86
CA ARG A 129 -28.36 0.06 -13.63
C ARG A 129 -28.73 -1.37 -14.06
N VAL A 130 -28.67 -2.31 -13.12
CA VAL A 130 -29.50 -3.51 -13.21
C VAL A 130 -30.93 -3.05 -12.94
N SER A 131 -31.76 -3.22 -13.96
CA SER A 131 -33.22 -3.02 -13.98
C SER A 131 -33.93 -4.00 -13.05
#